data_AF-A0A1G3TC89-F1
#
_entry.id   AF-A0A1G3TC89-F1
#
_cell.length_a   1.000
_cell.length_b   1.000
_cell.length_c   1.000
_cell.angle_alpha   90.00
_cell.angle_beta   90.00
_cell.angle_gamma   90.00
#
_symmetry.space_group_name_H-M   'P 1'
#
loop_
_entity.id
_entity.type
_entity.pdbx_description
1 polymer ?
#
loop_
_entity_poly.entity_id
_entity_poly.type
_entity_poly.pdbx_seq_one_letter_code
_entity_poly.pdbx_strand_id
1 'polypeptide(L)'
;MDKNNIIRSLKGLDDEKVGFSLKLPVSLKNELQELCEKENISMNGLIVATVQSFINDDCGKQTKEMKQALLQCRDIVSDCFDNLDTQIEKYGRPDEHHEKKLDEYASALKSINKILGV
;
A
#
# COMPACT_ATOMS: atom_id res chain seq x y z
N MET A 1 -2.44 -12.10 1.06
CA MET A 1 -1.32 -13.04 0.82
C MET A 1 -1.91 -14.30 0.19
N ASP A 2 -1.51 -14.66 -1.03
CA ASP A 2 -2.02 -15.86 -1.72
C ASP A 2 -1.04 -17.02 -1.53
N LYS A 3 -1.47 -18.05 -0.80
CA LYS A 3 -0.74 -19.30 -0.54
C LYS A 3 -0.19 -19.93 -1.82
N ASN A 4 -0.92 -19.81 -2.93
CA ASN A 4 -0.56 -20.46 -4.19
C ASN A 4 0.65 -19.81 -4.88
N ASN A 5 0.89 -18.52 -4.66
CA ASN A 5 2.04 -17.82 -5.23
C ASN A 5 3.34 -18.23 -4.52
N ILE A 6 3.31 -18.34 -3.18
CA ILE A 6 4.45 -18.78 -2.37
C ILE A 6 4.92 -20.18 -2.79
N ILE A 7 3.97 -21.10 -3.01
CA ILE A 7 4.27 -22.49 -3.42
C ILE A 7 4.89 -22.55 -4.83
N ARG A 8 4.48 -21.69 -5.77
CA ARG A 8 5.07 -21.68 -7.13
C ARG A 8 6.51 -21.20 -7.13
N SER A 9 6.87 -20.24 -6.29
CA SER A 9 8.22 -19.70 -6.19
C SER A 9 9.26 -20.70 -5.68
N LEU A 10 8.83 -21.81 -5.08
CA LEU A 10 9.72 -22.85 -4.54
C LEU A 10 10.37 -23.74 -5.59
N LYS A 11 9.86 -23.78 -6.83
CA LYS A 11 10.25 -24.78 -7.85
C LYS A 11 11.49 -24.43 -8.69
N GLY A 12 12.33 -23.48 -8.28
CA GLY A 12 13.47 -23.05 -9.12
C GLY A 12 14.59 -22.28 -8.44
N LEU A 13 14.82 -22.47 -7.13
CA LEU A 13 15.88 -21.78 -6.41
C LEU A 13 17.16 -22.65 -6.37
N ASP A 14 18.07 -22.41 -7.31
CA ASP A 14 19.46 -22.89 -7.28
C ASP A 14 20.38 -21.70 -7.01
N ASP A 15 20.71 -21.46 -5.74
CA ASP A 15 21.65 -20.41 -5.31
C ASP A 15 22.55 -20.90 -4.16
N GLU A 16 23.68 -20.20 -3.99
CA GLU A 16 24.72 -20.45 -2.98
C GLU A 16 24.13 -20.48 -1.55
N LYS A 17 24.35 -21.57 -0.81
CA LYS A 17 23.71 -21.82 0.48
C LYS A 17 24.39 -21.04 1.60
N VAL A 18 23.76 -19.97 2.07
CA VAL A 18 24.15 -19.27 3.30
C VAL A 18 23.43 -19.89 4.51
N GLY A 19 24.18 -20.33 5.52
CA GLY A 19 23.61 -20.83 6.76
C GLY A 19 23.03 -19.71 7.62
N PHE A 20 21.75 -19.77 7.95
CA PHE A 20 21.11 -18.87 8.92
C PHE A 20 20.32 -19.68 9.96
N SER A 21 20.20 -19.16 11.18
CA SER A 21 19.46 -19.80 12.27
C SER A 21 18.32 -18.90 12.74
N LEU A 22 17.12 -19.48 12.84
CA LEU A 22 15.91 -18.79 13.26
C LEU A 22 15.40 -19.41 14.57
N LYS A 23 15.09 -18.57 15.56
CA LYS A 23 14.41 -19.02 16.79
C LYS A 23 12.92 -18.75 16.66
N LEU A 24 12.12 -19.81 16.70
CA LEU A 24 10.67 -19.75 16.64
C LEU A 24 10.05 -20.25 17.95
N PRO A 25 8.90 -19.71 18.37
CA PRO A 25 8.06 -20.35 19.37
C PRO A 25 7.73 -21.79 18.97
N VAL A 26 7.67 -22.70 19.94
CA VAL A 26 7.43 -24.14 19.69
C VAL A 26 6.09 -24.37 19.00
N SER A 27 5.04 -23.65 19.39
CA SER A 27 3.72 -23.74 18.75
C SER A 27 3.79 -23.43 17.26
N LEU A 28 4.41 -22.30 16.91
CA LEU A 28 4.56 -21.87 15.52
C LEU A 28 5.41 -22.83 14.70
N LYS A 29 6.48 -23.38 15.28
CA LYS A 29 7.30 -24.42 14.61
C LYS A 29 6.44 -25.63 14.25
N ASN A 30 5.62 -26.11 15.17
CA ASN A 30 4.78 -27.29 14.95
C ASN A 30 3.74 -27.04 13.84
N GLU A 31 3.08 -25.88 13.87
CA GLU A 31 2.13 -25.48 12.81
C GLU A 31 2.79 -25.42 11.43
N LEU A 32 3.97 -24.81 11.33
CA LEU A 32 4.73 -24.73 10.08
C LEU A 32 5.18 -26.12 9.62
N GLN A 33 5.60 -26.99 10.54
CA GLN A 33 6.01 -28.34 10.22
C GLN A 33 4.85 -29.19 9.69
N GLU A 34 3.69 -29.15 10.34
CA GLU A 34 2.47 -29.82 9.87
C GLU A 34 2.07 -29.34 8.47
N LEU A 35 2.16 -28.03 8.22
CA LEU A 35 1.89 -27.46 6.90
C LEU A 35 2.90 -27.95 5.85
N CYS A 36 4.19 -27.98 6.18
CA CYS A 36 5.24 -28.46 5.30
C CYS A 36 5.07 -29.94 4.93
N GLU A 37 4.73 -30.77 5.91
CA GLU A 37 4.45 -32.19 5.72
C GLU A 37 3.21 -32.40 4.85
N LYS A 38 2.13 -31.67 5.12
CA LYS A 38 0.88 -31.74 4.36
C LYS A 38 1.05 -31.36 2.89
N GLU A 39 1.82 -30.30 2.62
CA GLU A 39 2.01 -29.77 1.26
C GLU A 39 3.25 -30.35 0.57
N ASN A 40 3.96 -31.28 1.22
CA ASN A 40 5.19 -31.90 0.75
C ASN A 40 6.26 -30.87 0.31
N ILE A 41 6.48 -29.86 1.15
CA ILE A 41 7.47 -28.78 0.93
C ILE A 41 8.49 -28.74 2.08
N SER A 42 9.70 -28.25 1.80
CA SER A 42 10.69 -28.05 2.86
C SER A 42 10.37 -26.81 3.70
N MET A 43 10.61 -26.89 5.01
CA MET A 43 10.43 -25.75 5.91
C MET A 43 11.36 -24.59 5.58
N ASN A 44 12.60 -24.88 5.16
CA ASN A 44 13.52 -23.85 4.66
C ASN A 44 12.96 -23.14 3.43
N GLY A 45 12.42 -23.90 2.47
CA GLY A 45 11.77 -23.32 1.29
C GLY A 45 10.61 -22.41 1.69
N LEU A 46 9.71 -22.88 2.56
CA LEU A 46 8.58 -22.09 3.04
C LEU A 46 9.02 -20.78 3.69
N ILE A 47 10.06 -20.80 4.53
CA ILE A 47 10.63 -19.60 5.15
C ILE A 47 11.18 -18.65 4.10
N VAL A 48 12.01 -19.14 3.17
CA VAL A 48 12.59 -18.30 2.10
C VAL A 48 11.50 -17.67 1.25
N ALA A 49 10.51 -18.45 0.77
CA ALA A 49 9.44 -17.92 -0.06
C ALA A 49 8.56 -16.91 0.69
N THR A 50 8.36 -17.11 2.00
CA THR A 50 7.64 -16.17 2.86
C THR A 50 8.42 -14.87 3.01
N VAL A 51 9.72 -14.94 3.32
CA VAL A 51 10.60 -13.75 3.40
C VAL A 51 10.65 -13.03 2.05
N GLN A 52 10.80 -13.76 0.95
CA GLN A 52 10.78 -13.19 -0.40
C GLN A 52 9.44 -12.52 -0.69
N SER A 53 8.32 -13.09 -0.25
CA SER A 53 7.00 -12.48 -0.39
C SER A 53 6.84 -11.21 0.44
N PHE A 54 7.50 -11.09 1.60
CA PHE A 54 7.53 -9.86 2.38
C PHE A 54 8.43 -8.80 1.75
N ILE A 55 9.58 -9.20 1.19
CA ILE A 55 10.48 -8.28 0.47
C ILE A 55 9.78 -7.77 -0.80
N ASN A 56 9.15 -8.67 -1.55
CA ASN A 56 8.44 -8.38 -2.79
C ASN A 56 6.98 -7.97 -2.54
N ASP A 57 6.61 -7.51 -1.32
CA ASP A 57 5.24 -7.09 -1.04
C ASP A 57 4.92 -5.78 -1.78
N ASP A 58 4.61 -5.94 -3.07
CA ASP A 58 4.17 -4.90 -3.98
C ASP A 58 2.93 -4.20 -3.45
N CYS A 59 2.11 -4.82 -2.60
CA CYS A 59 0.95 -4.17 -2.01
C CYS A 59 1.36 -3.03 -1.08
N GLY A 60 2.39 -3.24 -0.25
CA GLY A 60 2.95 -2.20 0.61
C GLY A 60 3.57 -1.05 -0.20
N LYS A 61 4.27 -1.38 -1.29
CA LYS A 61 4.84 -0.39 -2.21
C LYS A 61 3.75 0.39 -2.97
N GLN A 62 2.80 -0.29 -3.58
CA GLN A 62 1.66 0.30 -4.30
C GLN A 62 0.80 1.16 -3.37
N THR A 63 0.60 0.74 -2.12
CA THR A 63 -0.13 1.55 -1.12
C THR A 63 0.61 2.84 -0.80
N LYS A 64 1.95 2.79 -0.67
CA LYS A 64 2.77 3.99 -0.47
C LYS A 64 2.73 4.92 -1.68
N GLU A 65 2.86 4.37 -2.89
CA GLU A 65 2.79 5.13 -4.15
C GLU A 65 1.41 5.77 -4.34
N MET A 66 0.32 5.02 -4.10
CA MET A 66 -1.04 5.52 -4.14
C MET A 66 -1.26 6.64 -3.11
N LYS A 67 -0.74 6.47 -1.89
CA LYS A 67 -0.79 7.51 -0.85
C LYS A 67 -0.06 8.78 -1.29
N GLN A 68 1.12 8.65 -1.91
CA GLN A 68 1.84 9.80 -2.45
C GLN A 68 1.08 10.50 -3.57
N ALA A 69 0.49 9.74 -4.51
CA ALA A 69 -0.33 10.31 -5.57
C ALA A 69 -1.57 11.05 -5.00
N LEU A 70 -2.22 10.49 -3.97
CA LEU A 70 -3.34 11.14 -3.30
C LEU A 70 -2.94 12.43 -2.58
N LEU A 71 -1.76 12.47 -1.95
CA LEU A 71 -1.23 13.69 -1.34
C LEU A 71 -0.96 14.77 -2.40
N GLN A 72 -0.36 14.41 -3.54
CA GLN A 72 -0.16 15.35 -4.64
C GLN A 72 -1.48 15.88 -5.19
N CYS A 73 -2.48 15.02 -5.38
CA CYS A 73 -3.82 15.46 -5.78
C CYS A 73 -4.45 16.40 -4.76
N ARG A 74 -4.31 16.13 -3.45
CA ARG A 74 -4.79 17.02 -2.39
C ARG A 74 -4.18 18.42 -2.54
N ASP A 75 -2.86 18.49 -2.68
CA ASP A 75 -2.13 19.75 -2.76
C ASP A 75 -2.57 20.55 -4.00
N ILE A 76 -2.72 19.88 -5.17
CA ILE A 76 -3.25 20.51 -6.39
C ILE A 76 -4.66 21.07 -6.18
N VAL A 77 -5.56 20.30 -5.55
CA VAL A 77 -6.94 20.76 -5.31
C VAL A 77 -6.96 21.91 -4.31
N SER A 78 -6.09 21.89 -3.29
CA SER A 78 -5.93 22.99 -2.34
C SER A 78 -5.44 24.26 -3.04
N ASP A 79 -4.40 24.16 -3.87
CA ASP A 79 -3.88 25.30 -4.63
C ASP A 79 -4.95 25.87 -5.58
N CYS A 80 -5.74 25.03 -6.23
CA CYS A 80 -6.87 25.46 -7.07
C CYS A 80 -7.95 26.19 -6.26
N PHE A 81 -8.27 25.67 -5.06
CA PHE A 81 -9.21 26.29 -4.14
C PHE A 81 -8.73 27.68 -3.72
N ASP A 82 -7.50 27.78 -3.20
CA ASP A 82 -6.91 29.04 -2.71
C ASP A 82 -6.80 30.09 -3.82
N ASN A 83 -6.43 29.67 -5.04
CA ASN A 83 -6.36 30.56 -6.20
C ASN A 83 -7.74 31.10 -6.60
N LEU A 84 -8.77 30.25 -6.56
CA LEU A 84 -10.14 30.66 -6.89
C LEU A 84 -10.68 31.63 -5.82
N ASP A 85 -10.46 31.31 -4.56
CA ASP A 85 -10.86 32.13 -3.41
C ASP A 85 -10.20 33.53 -3.47
N THR A 86 -8.88 33.56 -3.71
CA THR A 86 -8.12 34.81 -3.89
C THR A 86 -8.64 35.65 -5.07
N GLN A 87 -9.03 35.02 -6.20
CA GLN A 87 -9.59 35.74 -7.34
C GLN A 87 -10.94 36.37 -7.01
N ILE A 88 -11.78 35.67 -6.26
CA ILE A 88 -13.09 36.18 -5.81
C ILE A 88 -12.91 37.38 -4.88
N GLU A 89 -11.98 37.30 -3.92
CA GLU A 89 -11.66 38.41 -3.02
C GLU A 89 -11.14 39.65 -3.79
N LYS A 90 -10.31 39.43 -4.82
CA LYS A 90 -9.66 40.52 -5.56
C LYS A 90 -10.56 41.21 -6.58
N TYR A 91 -11.44 40.46 -7.26
CA TYR A 91 -12.25 40.96 -8.37
C TYR A 91 -13.73 41.17 -8.01
N GLY A 92 -14.14 40.79 -6.80
CA GLY A 92 -15.48 41.01 -6.29
C GLY A 92 -16.48 39.93 -6.71
N ARG A 93 -17.60 39.92 -5.99
CA ARG A 93 -18.66 38.90 -5.85
C ARG A 93 -18.55 37.69 -6.80
N PRO A 94 -18.40 36.47 -6.25
CA PRO A 94 -18.39 35.27 -7.07
C PRO A 94 -19.71 35.15 -7.82
N ASP A 95 -19.63 34.81 -9.10
CA ASP A 95 -20.82 34.36 -9.82
C ASP A 95 -21.18 32.92 -9.37
N GLU A 96 -22.39 32.49 -9.73
CA GLU A 96 -22.91 31.15 -9.40
C GLU A 96 -21.98 30.01 -9.90
N HIS A 97 -21.19 30.26 -10.93
CA HIS A 97 -20.22 29.29 -11.45
C HIS A 97 -18.98 29.17 -10.54
N HIS A 98 -18.52 30.28 -9.95
CA HIS A 98 -17.41 30.30 -9.01
C HIS A 98 -17.79 29.64 -7.67
N GLU A 99 -18.97 29.95 -7.12
CA GLU A 99 -19.46 29.33 -5.88
C GLU A 99 -19.56 27.81 -6.02
N LYS A 100 -20.11 27.34 -7.15
CA LYS A 100 -20.21 25.90 -7.42
C LYS A 100 -18.85 25.20 -7.49
N LYS A 101 -17.84 25.85 -8.08
CA LYS A 101 -16.47 25.29 -8.14
C LYS A 101 -15.81 25.22 -6.76
N LEU A 102 -16.01 26.22 -5.91
CA LEU A 102 -15.52 26.19 -4.52
C LEU A 102 -16.12 25.01 -3.76
N ASP A 103 -17.44 24.79 -3.88
CA ASP A 103 -18.11 23.65 -3.25
C ASP A 103 -17.59 22.30 -3.76
N GLU A 104 -17.34 22.19 -5.08
CA GLU A 104 -16.77 20.99 -5.70
C GLU A 104 -15.35 20.70 -5.17
N TYR A 105 -14.49 21.72 -5.09
CA TYR A 105 -13.13 21.58 -4.55
C TYR A 105 -13.11 21.29 -3.05
N ALA A 106 -13.95 21.95 -2.26
CA ALA A 106 -14.10 21.68 -0.83
C ALA A 106 -14.58 20.23 -0.57
N SER A 107 -15.55 19.77 -1.36
CA SER A 107 -16.04 18.38 -1.30
C SER A 107 -14.96 17.36 -1.70
N ALA A 108 -14.16 17.68 -2.74
CA ALA A 108 -13.03 16.86 -3.17
C ALA A 108 -11.95 16.76 -2.09
N LEU A 109 -11.55 17.88 -1.49
CA LEU A 109 -10.58 17.92 -0.38
C LEU A 109 -11.07 17.09 0.81
N LYS A 110 -12.34 17.25 1.20
CA LYS A 110 -12.94 16.47 2.29
C LYS A 110 -12.89 14.96 2.00
N SER A 111 -13.15 14.57 0.75
CA SER A 111 -13.10 13.16 0.33
C SER A 111 -11.68 12.61 0.35
N ILE A 112 -10.70 13.37 -0.14
CA ILE A 112 -9.29 12.98 -0.14
C ILE A 112 -8.76 12.86 1.29
N ASN A 113 -9.06 13.83 2.16
CA ASN A 113 -8.64 13.81 3.57
C ASN A 113 -9.22 12.61 4.31
N LYS A 114 -10.49 12.27 4.08
CA LYS A 114 -11.12 11.06 4.61
C LYS A 114 -10.39 9.78 4.18
N ILE A 115 -9.94 9.69 2.93
CA ILE A 115 -9.17 8.54 2.42
C ILE A 115 -7.77 8.50 3.07
N LEU A 116 -7.14 9.66 3.25
CA LEU A 116 -5.81 9.77 3.84
C LEU A 116 -5.80 9.62 5.37
N GLY A 117 -6.95 9.73 6.03
CA GLY A 117 -7.10 9.67 7.48
C GLY A 117 -6.58 10.91 8.20
N VAL A 118 -6.67 12.08 7.56
CA VAL A 118 -6.30 13.40 8.08
C VAL A 118 -7.50 14.32 8.22
#